data_AF-A0AB37XLL8-F1
#
_entry.id   AF-A0AB37XLL8-F1
#
_cell.length_a   1.000
_cell.length_b   1.000
_cell.length_c   1.000
_cell.angle_alpha   90.00
_cell.angle_beta   90.00
_cell.angle_gamma   90.00
#
_symmetry.space_group_name_H-M   'P 1'
#
loop_
_entity.id
_entity.type
_entity.pdbx_description
1 polymer ?
#
loop_
_entity_poly.entity_id
_entity_poly.type
_entity_poly.pdbx_seq_one_letter_code
_entity_poly.pdbx_strand_id
1 'polypeptide(L)'
;RMIIPPAWQNVETMDPDLRAFYEFNSMHMEPWDGPAGVVLTDGRHAVCLLDRNGLRPARWVTTKNGYITLASEVGVWDYKPEDVLAKGRVGPGQILAVDTHTGKVLHTDDID
;
A
#
# COMPACT_ATOMS: atom_id res chain seq x y z
N ARG A 1 -1.42 6.88 -6.36
CA ARG A 1 -1.89 6.16 -7.55
C ARG A 1 -1.45 6.80 -8.87
N MET A 2 -1.38 8.14 -9.00
CA MET A 2 -0.97 8.81 -10.25
C MET A 2 0.49 8.53 -10.67
N ILE A 3 1.46 8.66 -9.75
CA ILE A 3 2.90 8.57 -10.07
C ILE A 3 3.38 7.12 -10.16
N ILE A 4 2.94 6.27 -9.22
CA ILE A 4 3.26 4.84 -9.16
C ILE A 4 1.94 4.06 -9.24
N PRO A 5 1.35 3.90 -10.44
CA PRO A 5 0.12 3.11 -10.62
C PRO A 5 0.43 1.60 -10.63
N PRO A 6 -0.54 0.75 -10.21
CA PRO A 6 -0.43 -0.70 -10.39
C PRO A 6 -0.40 -1.06 -11.90
N ALA A 7 -0.08 -2.31 -12.21
CA ALA A 7 -0.27 -2.81 -13.58
C ALA A 7 -1.77 -2.97 -13.85
N TRP A 8 -2.32 -2.19 -14.79
CA TRP A 8 -3.78 -2.11 -15.00
C TRP A 8 -4.20 -2.37 -16.45
N GLN A 9 -3.33 -2.13 -17.43
CA GLN A 9 -3.71 -2.15 -18.86
C GLN A 9 -4.30 -3.50 -19.32
N ASN A 10 -3.77 -4.61 -18.80
CA ASN A 10 -4.17 -5.97 -19.18
C ASN A 10 -5.15 -6.61 -18.18
N VAL A 11 -5.73 -5.85 -17.25
CA VAL A 11 -6.68 -6.36 -16.25
C VAL A 11 -8.10 -6.20 -16.77
N GLU A 12 -8.58 -7.19 -17.52
CA GLU A 12 -9.91 -7.15 -18.16
C GLU A 12 -11.08 -7.08 -17.17
N THR A 13 -10.89 -7.58 -15.95
CA THR A 13 -11.91 -7.60 -14.89
C THR A 13 -11.87 -6.36 -14.00
N MET A 14 -11.08 -5.33 -14.36
CA MET A 14 -10.98 -4.09 -13.59
C MET A 14 -12.29 -3.30 -13.69
N ASP A 15 -12.69 -2.69 -12.57
CA ASP A 15 -13.81 -1.76 -12.54
C ASP A 15 -13.65 -0.65 -13.61
N PRO A 16 -14.70 -0.34 -14.40
CA PRO A 16 -14.60 0.65 -15.47
C PRO A 16 -14.23 2.06 -15.01
N ASP A 17 -14.71 2.50 -13.84
CA ASP A 17 -14.41 3.83 -13.32
C ASP A 17 -12.95 3.91 -12.86
N LEU A 18 -12.46 2.86 -12.20
CA LEU A 18 -11.05 2.76 -11.83
C LEU A 18 -10.13 2.71 -13.07
N ARG A 19 -10.53 1.97 -14.11
CA ARG A 19 -9.81 1.95 -15.40
C ARG A 19 -9.78 3.34 -16.03
N ALA A 20 -10.92 4.03 -16.08
CA ALA A 20 -11.01 5.39 -16.63
C ALA A 20 -10.11 6.37 -15.85
N PHE A 21 -10.05 6.24 -14.53
CA PHE A 21 -9.11 7.00 -13.70
C PHE A 21 -7.65 6.77 -14.13
N TYR A 22 -7.23 5.52 -14.31
CA TYR A 22 -5.86 5.22 -14.73
C TYR A 22 -5.56 5.66 -16.17
N GLU A 23 -6.50 5.49 -17.10
CA GLU A 23 -6.39 5.98 -18.48
C GLU A 23 -6.18 7.49 -18.52
N PHE A 24 -7.02 8.25 -17.81
CA PHE A 24 -6.91 9.70 -17.72
C PHE A 24 -5.54 10.15 -17.19
N ASN A 25 -5.11 9.58 -16.06
CA ASN A 25 -3.85 9.98 -15.43
C ASN A 25 -2.63 9.57 -16.26
N SER A 26 -2.69 8.46 -17.00
CA SER A 26 -1.59 8.00 -17.85
C SER A 26 -1.24 8.96 -18.99
N MET A 27 -2.19 9.81 -19.42
CA MET A 27 -1.96 10.86 -20.41
C MET A 27 -1.23 12.09 -19.83
N HIS A 28 -1.21 12.24 -18.51
CA HIS A 28 -0.66 13.41 -17.82
C HIS A 28 0.67 13.12 -17.10
N MET A 29 0.87 11.88 -16.66
CA MET A 29 2.05 11.46 -15.92
C MET A 29 2.49 10.09 -16.39
N GLU A 30 3.71 10.01 -16.91
CA GLU A 30 4.35 8.74 -17.18
C GLU A 30 4.63 8.01 -15.85
N PRO A 31 4.42 6.68 -15.78
CA PRO A 31 4.69 5.93 -14.57
C PRO A 31 6.16 6.04 -14.15
N TRP A 32 6.39 6.34 -12.87
CA TRP A 32 7.73 6.27 -12.29
C TRP A 32 8.02 4.80 -11.97
N ASP A 33 8.63 4.12 -12.92
CA ASP A 33 8.92 2.69 -12.83
C ASP A 33 10.28 2.39 -12.19
N GLY A 34 10.45 1.15 -11.73
CA GLY A 34 11.64 0.66 -11.02
C GLY A 34 11.31 0.10 -9.63
N PRO A 35 12.22 -0.69 -9.01
CA PRO A 35 11.98 -1.30 -7.71
C PRO A 35 11.77 -0.26 -6.60
N ALA A 36 10.54 -0.11 -6.12
CA ALA A 36 10.19 0.89 -5.12
C ALA A 36 9.25 0.33 -4.05
N GLY A 37 9.62 0.55 -2.80
CA GLY A 37 8.70 0.52 -1.67
C GLY A 37 8.75 1.88 -1.01
N VAL A 38 7.63 2.59 -1.05
CA VAL A 38 7.55 3.97 -0.58
C VAL A 38 6.72 4.00 0.69
N VAL A 39 7.29 4.59 1.74
CA VAL A 39 6.56 4.96 2.96
C VAL A 39 6.48 6.47 3.00
N LEU A 40 5.28 7.01 3.11
CA LEU A 40 5.03 8.45 3.09
C LEU A 40 3.94 8.82 4.09
N THR A 41 3.88 10.10 4.42
CA THR A 41 2.80 10.68 5.21
C THR A 41 2.48 12.08 4.74
N ASP A 42 1.20 12.44 4.76
CA ASP A 42 0.71 13.82 4.57
C ASP A 42 0.33 14.49 5.92
N GLY A 43 0.62 13.82 7.04
CA GLY A 43 0.23 14.23 8.39
C GLY A 43 -1.07 13.56 8.87
N ARG A 44 -2.00 13.22 7.97
CA ARG A 44 -3.23 12.48 8.29
C ARG A 44 -3.13 11.01 7.94
N HIS A 45 -2.64 10.67 6.75
CA HIS A 45 -2.50 9.31 6.27
C HIS A 45 -1.04 8.88 6.32
N ALA A 46 -0.75 7.80 7.03
CA ALA A 46 0.52 7.09 6.90
C ALA A 46 0.34 5.99 5.86
N VAL A 47 1.11 6.04 4.78
CA VAL A 47 0.91 5.20 3.59
C VAL A 47 2.17 4.40 3.29
N CYS A 48 1.98 3.14 2.90
CA CYS A 48 2.98 2.36 2.21
C CYS A 48 2.42 1.83 0.89
N LEU A 49 3.18 1.97 -0.18
CA LEU A 49 2.85 1.38 -1.48
C LEU A 49 4.07 0.76 -2.14
N LEU A 50 3.85 -0.24 -2.98
CA LEU A 50 4.89 -0.83 -3.80
C LEU A 50 4.70 -0.49 -5.27
N ASP A 51 5.82 -0.53 -6.00
CA ASP A 51 5.82 -0.51 -7.46
C ASP A 51 4.93 -1.63 -8.03
N ARG A 52 4.52 -1.48 -9.29
CA ARG A 52 3.62 -2.40 -10.00
C ARG A 52 4.06 -3.86 -10.00
N ASN A 53 5.36 -4.13 -9.85
CA ASN A 53 5.94 -5.47 -9.86
C ASN A 53 6.25 -5.97 -8.44
N GLY A 54 6.16 -5.11 -7.42
CA GLY A 54 6.39 -5.46 -6.02
C GLY A 54 7.81 -5.93 -5.74
N LEU A 55 8.80 -5.24 -6.31
CA LEU A 55 10.20 -5.69 -6.31
C LEU A 55 10.93 -5.37 -4.99
N ARG A 56 10.29 -4.66 -4.07
CA ARG A 56 10.77 -4.44 -2.69
C ARG A 56 9.84 -5.13 -1.70
N PRO A 57 10.38 -5.74 -0.63
CA PRO A 57 9.53 -6.32 0.40
C PRO A 57 8.94 -5.22 1.29
N ALA A 58 7.67 -5.39 1.67
CA ALA A 58 7.00 -4.61 2.70
C ALA A 58 6.06 -5.54 3.49
N ARG A 59 6.32 -5.67 4.79
CA ARG A 59 5.59 -6.52 5.74
C ARG A 59 4.99 -5.64 6.83
N TRP A 60 3.77 -5.96 7.23
CA TRP A 60 3.10 -5.25 8.31
C TRP A 60 2.62 -6.21 9.39
N VAL A 61 2.60 -5.72 10.62
CA VAL A 61 2.14 -6.44 11.82
C VAL A 61 1.31 -5.47 12.66
N THR A 62 0.13 -5.92 13.08
CA THR A 62 -0.73 -5.21 14.03
C THR A 62 -0.71 -5.93 15.37
N THR A 63 -0.68 -5.17 16.46
CA THR A 63 -0.57 -5.71 17.82
C THR A 63 -1.75 -5.29 18.69
N LYS A 64 -2.00 -6.02 19.78
CA LYS A 64 -3.14 -5.82 20.70
C LYS A 64 -3.24 -4.43 21.31
N ASN A 65 -2.13 -3.72 21.42
CA ASN A 65 -2.05 -2.34 21.92
C ASN A 65 -2.39 -1.28 20.85
N GLY A 66 -2.86 -1.69 19.67
CA GLY A 66 -3.32 -0.77 18.62
C GLY A 66 -2.20 -0.21 17.73
N TYR A 67 -0.96 -0.69 17.87
CA TYR A 67 0.11 -0.31 16.96
C TYR A 67 0.10 -1.17 15.69
N ILE A 68 0.51 -0.53 14.60
CA ILE A 68 0.88 -1.19 13.35
C ILE A 68 2.32 -0.85 13.04
N THR A 69 3.13 -1.89 12.81
CA THR A 69 4.51 -1.75 12.33
C THR A 69 4.54 -2.17 10.87
N LEU A 70 5.13 -1.33 10.01
CA LEU A 70 5.41 -1.67 8.63
C LEU A 70 6.90 -1.48 8.35
N ALA A 71 7.54 -2.49 7.79
CA ALA A 71 8.95 -2.46 7.44
C ALA A 71 9.27 -3.42 6.29
N SER A 72 10.49 -3.39 5.77
CA SER A 72 10.93 -4.34 4.75
C SER A 72 10.98 -5.79 5.24
N GLU A 73 11.09 -6.01 6.56
CA GLU A 73 11.18 -7.32 7.19
C GLU A 73 10.25 -7.40 8.41
N VAL A 74 10.00 -8.61 8.91
CA VAL A 74 9.26 -8.85 10.17
C VAL A 74 10.23 -8.89 11.35
N GLY A 75 9.76 -8.56 12.55
CA GLY A 75 10.59 -8.57 13.76
C GLY A 75 11.50 -7.34 13.94
N VAL A 76 11.23 -6.27 13.18
CA VAL A 76 11.96 -4.99 13.33
C VAL A 76 11.54 -4.25 14.61
N TRP A 77 10.32 -4.47 15.10
CA TRP A 77 9.82 -3.93 16.35
C TRP A 77 9.72 -5.02 17.41
N ASP A 78 10.03 -4.68 18.67
CA ASP A 78 10.08 -5.60 19.81
C ASP A 78 8.69 -5.89 20.40
N TYR A 79 7.82 -6.47 19.57
CA TYR A 79 6.54 -7.02 20.01
C TYR A 79 6.70 -8.50 20.38
N LYS A 80 5.96 -8.95 21.40
CA LYS A 80 5.91 -10.37 21.72
C LYS A 80 5.02 -11.11 20.71
N PRO A 81 5.35 -12.36 20.34
CA PRO A 81 4.53 -13.13 19.41
C PRO A 81 3.06 -13.26 19.83
N GLU A 82 2.80 -13.38 21.13
CA GLU A 82 1.46 -13.45 21.71
C GLU A 82 0.65 -12.15 21.58
N ASP A 83 1.30 -11.01 21.29
CA ASP A 83 0.65 -9.71 21.12
C ASP A 83 0.22 -9.44 19.67
N VAL A 84 0.62 -10.27 18.71
CA VAL A 84 0.28 -10.11 17.29
C VAL A 84 -1.19 -10.46 17.05
N LEU A 85 -1.94 -9.50 16.50
CA LEU A 85 -3.32 -9.67 16.06
C LEU A 85 -3.39 -10.18 14.62
N ALA A 86 -2.70 -9.48 13.71
CA ALA A 86 -2.64 -9.84 12.31
C ALA A 86 -1.30 -9.41 11.71
N LYS A 87 -0.89 -10.10 10.65
CA LYS A 87 0.30 -9.79 9.87
C LYS A 87 0.03 -10.02 8.39
N GLY A 88 0.70 -9.25 7.54
CA GLY A 88 0.56 -9.36 6.10
C GLY A 88 1.73 -8.77 5.34
N ARG A 89 1.52 -8.57 4.04
CA ARG A 89 2.47 -7.89 3.16
C ARG A 89 1.73 -6.92 2.25
N VAL A 90 2.42 -5.87 1.81
CA VAL A 90 1.98 -5.07 0.66
C VAL A 90 2.48 -5.80 -0.59
N GLY A 91 1.59 -6.12 -1.51
CA GLY A 91 1.88 -6.83 -2.75
C GLY A 91 2.22 -5.91 -3.92
N PRO A 92 2.53 -6.48 -5.10
CA PRO A 92 2.78 -5.74 -6.34
C PRO A 92 1.66 -4.74 -6.65
N GLY A 93 2.00 -3.47 -6.80
CA GLY A 93 1.06 -2.38 -7.08
C GLY A 93 0.04 -2.14 -5.97
N GLN A 94 0.16 -2.76 -4.80
CA GLN A 94 -0.77 -2.54 -3.70
C GLN A 94 -0.37 -1.32 -2.87
N ILE A 95 -1.36 -0.82 -2.15
CA ILE A 95 -1.25 0.27 -1.16
C ILE A 95 -1.87 -0.19 0.15
N LEU A 96 -1.28 0.27 1.25
CA LEU A 96 -1.79 0.20 2.61
C LEU A 96 -1.72 1.61 3.19
N ALA A 97 -2.82 2.09 3.76
CA ALA A 97 -2.84 3.38 4.45
C ALA A 97 -3.42 3.24 5.85
N VAL A 98 -3.03 4.16 6.73
CA VAL A 98 -3.63 4.33 8.06
C VAL A 98 -4.10 5.77 8.16
N ASP A 99 -5.40 5.98 8.33
CA ASP A 99 -5.94 7.29 8.68
C ASP A 99 -5.72 7.51 10.18
N THR A 100 -4.74 8.36 10.52
CA THR A 100 -4.34 8.63 11.90
C THR A 100 -5.42 9.34 12.72
N HIS A 101 -6.40 9.98 12.07
CA HIS A 101 -7.52 10.61 12.79
C HIS A 101 -8.57 9.57 13.23
N THR A 102 -8.82 8.55 12.41
CA THR A 102 -9.86 7.54 12.68
C THR A 102 -9.30 6.23 13.21
N GLY A 103 -7.99 6.01 13.10
CA GLY A 103 -7.31 4.75 13.44
C GLY A 103 -7.60 3.62 12.45
N LYS A 104 -8.25 3.89 11.31
CA LYS A 104 -8.61 2.87 10.33
C LYS A 104 -7.41 2.50 9.46
N VAL A 105 -7.21 1.19 9.29
CA VAL A 105 -6.31 0.63 8.28
C VAL A 105 -7.11 0.43 7.01
N LEU A 106 -6.62 0.99 5.91
CA LEU A 106 -7.21 0.95 4.58
C LEU A 106 -6.33 0.10 3.67
N HIS A 107 -6.92 -0.90 3.04
CA HIS A 107 -6.30 -1.73 2.03
C HIS A 107 -6.56 -1.15 0.64
N THR A 108 -6.01 -1.80 -0.39
CA THR A 108 -6.16 -1.38 -1.79
C THR A 108 -7.63 -1.20 -2.18
N ASP A 109 -8.48 -2.15 -1.84
CA ASP A 109 -9.91 -2.11 -2.18
C ASP A 109 -10.70 -1.03 -1.42
N ASP A 110 -10.15 -0.48 -0.33
CA ASP A 110 -10.76 0.63 0.41
C ASP A 110 -10.36 2.01 -0.18
N ILE A 111 -9.34 2.03 -1.05
CA ILE A 111 -8.71 3.24 -1.60
C ILE A 111 -9.00 3.42 -3.08
N ASP A 112 -9.04 2.32 -3.82
CA ASP A 112 -9.30 2.29 -5.27
C ASP A 112 -10.77 2.52 -5.61
#